data_AF-F6HQH3-F1
#
_entry.id   AF-F6HQH3-F1
#
_cell.length_a   1.000
_cell.length_b   1.000
_cell.length_c   1.000
_cell.angle_alpha   90.00
_cell.angle_beta   90.00
_cell.angle_gamma   90.00
#
_symmetry.space_group_name_H-M   'P 1'
#
loop_
_entity.id
_entity.type
_entity.pdbx_description
1 polymer ?
#
loop_
_entity_poly.entity_id
_entity_poly.type
_entity_poly.pdbx_seq_one_letter_code
_entity_poly.pdbx_strand_id
1 'polypeptide(L)'
;MDKAFDTRPRSLAGKLMGYDHAMFGFSPYGPYWREVRKLASVELLLNRQLELLNHVRDSEVKLFIKELYGQWIQNGDRPVLVEMKEKCWFLAANVMVSEVAGKRYFGTVTN
;
A
#
# COMPACT_ATOMS: atom_id res chain seq x y z
N MET A 1 -11.34 -10.97 23.34
CA MET A 1 -10.14 -10.17 23.65
C MET A 1 -10.50 -9.16 24.72
N ASP A 2 -9.51 -8.73 25.51
CA ASP A 2 -9.74 -7.87 26.67
C ASP A 2 -10.04 -6.42 26.26
N LYS A 3 -11.12 -5.89 26.81
CA LYS A 3 -11.65 -4.55 26.51
C LYS A 3 -10.73 -3.44 27.03
N ALA A 4 -9.88 -3.73 28.02
CA ALA A 4 -8.91 -2.80 28.59
C ALA A 4 -7.80 -2.39 27.60
N PHE A 5 -7.48 -3.23 26.61
CA PHE A 5 -6.44 -2.95 25.60
C PHE A 5 -6.98 -2.52 24.22
N ASP A 6 -8.29 -2.63 23.97
CA ASP A 6 -8.91 -2.22 22.69
C ASP A 6 -9.08 -0.69 22.57
N THR A 7 -9.03 0.05 23.70
CA THR A 7 -9.03 1.52 23.72
C THR A 7 -7.65 2.08 23.41
N ARG A 8 -7.39 2.40 22.13
CA ARG A 8 -6.25 3.26 21.74
C ARG A 8 -6.33 4.58 22.55
N PRO A 9 -5.28 4.94 23.33
CA PRO A 9 -5.30 6.18 24.11
C PRO A 9 -5.39 7.40 23.18
N ARG A 10 -6.25 8.36 23.53
CA ARG A 10 -6.49 9.56 22.71
C ARG A 10 -5.22 10.41 22.63
N SER A 11 -4.55 10.35 21.49
CA SER A 11 -3.30 11.08 21.24
C SER A 11 -3.59 12.41 20.54
N LEU A 12 -2.74 13.42 20.77
CA LEU A 12 -2.83 14.70 20.04
C LEU A 12 -2.69 14.49 18.51
N ALA A 13 -1.91 13.50 18.09
CA ALA A 13 -1.84 13.00 16.73
C ALA A 13 -3.20 12.48 16.21
N GLY A 14 -3.90 11.65 16.99
CA GLY A 14 -5.24 11.16 16.66
C GLY A 14 -6.31 12.24 16.64
N LYS A 15 -6.14 13.32 17.41
CA LYS A 15 -7.01 14.50 17.32
C LYS A 15 -6.76 15.31 16.04
N LEU A 16 -5.50 15.64 15.76
CA LEU A 16 -5.10 16.55 14.68
C LEU A 16 -5.12 15.89 13.29
N MET A 17 -4.48 14.73 13.14
CA MET A 17 -4.44 13.99 11.87
C MET A 17 -5.63 13.04 11.72
N GLY A 18 -6.16 12.52 12.83
CA GLY A 18 -7.24 11.53 12.83
C GLY A 18 -8.66 12.11 12.77
N TYR A 19 -8.83 13.40 12.46
CA TYR A 19 -10.13 14.09 12.34
C TYR A 19 -10.98 13.93 13.63
N ASP A 20 -10.43 14.39 14.76
CA ASP A 20 -10.85 14.08 16.13
C ASP A 20 -11.22 12.61 16.36
N HIS A 21 -10.29 11.71 16.03
CA HIS A 21 -10.42 10.26 16.19
C HIS A 21 -11.57 9.62 15.38
N ALA A 22 -12.06 10.26 14.30
CA ALA A 22 -12.93 9.60 13.32
C ALA A 22 -12.14 8.69 12.35
N MET A 23 -10.86 8.97 12.09
CA MET A 23 -10.05 8.18 11.16
C MET A 23 -9.83 6.74 11.66
N PHE A 24 -9.98 5.76 10.78
CA PHE A 24 -9.89 4.32 11.06
C PHE A 24 -8.68 3.88 11.93
N GLY A 25 -7.51 4.47 11.71
CA GLY A 25 -6.30 4.17 12.48
C GLY A 25 -6.23 4.82 13.88
N PHE A 26 -7.03 5.86 14.15
CA PHE A 26 -7.01 6.62 15.40
C PHE A 26 -8.30 6.51 16.22
N SER A 27 -9.36 5.93 15.66
CA SER A 27 -10.64 5.79 16.35
C SER A 27 -10.59 4.76 17.50
N PRO A 28 -11.15 5.08 18.68
CA PRO A 28 -11.28 4.12 19.77
C PRO A 28 -12.23 2.97 19.39
N TYR A 29 -12.01 1.79 19.96
CA TYR A 29 -12.86 0.63 19.65
C TYR A 29 -14.32 0.84 20.08
N GLY A 30 -15.24 0.66 19.15
CA GLY A 30 -16.66 0.92 19.34
C GLY A 30 -17.52 0.35 18.19
N PRO A 31 -18.81 0.68 18.12
CA PRO A 31 -19.68 0.30 16.99
C PRO A 31 -19.16 0.87 15.66
N TYR A 32 -18.84 2.17 15.62
CA TYR A 32 -18.31 2.85 14.44
C TYR A 32 -17.07 2.15 13.87
N TRP A 33 -16.04 1.94 14.70
CA TRP A 33 -14.83 1.25 14.23
C TRP A 33 -15.13 -0.16 13.73
N ARG A 34 -16.07 -0.91 14.33
CA ARG A 34 -16.44 -2.26 13.86
C ARG A 34 -17.10 -2.26 12.49
N GLU A 35 -18.02 -1.33 12.21
CA GLU A 35 -18.59 -1.23 10.86
C GLU A 35 -17.56 -0.76 9.83
N VAL A 36 -16.63 0.15 10.18
CA VAL A 36 -15.52 0.52 9.27
C VAL A 36 -14.52 -0.63 9.09
N ARG A 37 -14.20 -1.43 10.13
CA ARG A 37 -13.41 -2.68 10.01
C ARG A 37 -14.07 -3.62 9.00
N LYS A 38 -15.39 -3.81 9.11
CA LYS A 38 -16.21 -4.69 8.27
C LYS A 38 -16.30 -4.21 6.83
N LEU A 39 -16.52 -2.90 6.61
CA LEU A 39 -16.53 -2.28 5.29
C LEU A 39 -15.15 -2.45 4.62
N ALA A 40 -14.06 -2.06 5.29
CA ALA A 40 -12.71 -2.22 4.78
C ALA A 40 -12.36 -3.69 4.45
N SER A 41 -12.77 -4.65 5.28
CA SER A 41 -12.55 -6.07 5.01
C SER A 41 -13.33 -6.61 3.81
N VAL A 42 -14.53 -6.07 3.54
CA VAL A 42 -15.38 -6.49 2.40
C VAL A 42 -15.02 -5.76 1.11
N GLU A 43 -14.57 -4.50 1.18
CA GLU A 43 -14.28 -3.67 0.01
C GLU A 43 -12.81 -3.67 -0.41
N LEU A 44 -11.86 -3.84 0.52
CA LEU A 44 -10.42 -3.80 0.23
C LEU A 44 -9.74 -5.17 0.35
N LEU A 45 -10.13 -5.99 1.34
CA LEU A 45 -9.42 -7.24 1.70
C LEU A 45 -10.11 -8.52 1.23
N LEU A 46 -11.22 -8.43 0.49
CA LEU A 46 -11.95 -9.59 -0.01
C LEU A 46 -11.10 -10.36 -1.04
N ASN A 47 -11.21 -11.70 -1.10
CA ASN A 47 -10.42 -12.53 -2.03
C ASN A 47 -10.54 -12.08 -3.50
N ARG A 48 -11.72 -11.58 -3.92
CA ARG A 48 -11.92 -11.01 -5.27
C ARG A 48 -11.11 -9.74 -5.53
N GLN A 49 -10.89 -8.90 -4.52
CA GLN A 49 -9.87 -7.86 -4.61
C GLN A 49 -8.51 -8.52 -4.75
N LEU A 50 -8.09 -9.37 -3.80
CA LEU A 50 -6.75 -10.00 -3.82
C LEU A 50 -6.37 -10.65 -5.16
N GLU A 51 -7.33 -11.29 -5.86
CA GLU A 51 -7.18 -11.81 -7.23
C GLU A 51 -6.98 -10.71 -8.30
N LEU A 52 -7.82 -9.67 -8.31
CA LEU A 52 -7.64 -8.50 -9.18
C LEU A 52 -6.31 -7.78 -8.90
N LEU A 53 -5.93 -7.66 -7.62
CA LEU A 53 -4.71 -7.02 -7.15
C LEU A 53 -3.46 -7.88 -7.46
N ASN A 54 -3.60 -9.22 -7.58
CA ASN A 54 -2.49 -10.09 -8.00
C ASN A 54 -1.99 -9.72 -9.40
N HIS A 55 -2.88 -9.49 -10.38
CA HIS A 55 -2.44 -9.13 -11.74
C HIS A 55 -1.71 -7.78 -11.77
N VAL A 56 -2.14 -6.82 -10.93
CA VAL A 56 -1.48 -5.52 -10.76
C VAL A 56 -0.08 -5.73 -10.19
N ARG A 57 0.05 -6.42 -9.05
CA ARG A 57 1.35 -6.72 -8.41
C ARG A 57 2.30 -7.47 -9.35
N ASP A 58 1.82 -8.46 -10.08
CA ASP A 58 2.59 -9.17 -11.11
C ASP A 58 3.12 -8.22 -12.20
N SER A 59 2.30 -7.26 -12.65
CA SER A 59 2.70 -6.29 -13.67
C SER A 59 3.70 -5.25 -13.16
N GLU A 60 3.57 -4.82 -11.91
CA GLU A 60 4.50 -3.91 -11.23
C GLU A 60 5.86 -4.60 -11.01
N VAL A 61 5.87 -5.85 -10.53
CA VAL A 61 7.09 -6.65 -10.35
C VAL A 61 7.79 -6.94 -11.67
N LYS A 62 7.05 -7.30 -12.74
CA LYS A 62 7.64 -7.53 -14.08
C LYS A 62 8.29 -6.26 -14.65
N LEU A 63 7.69 -5.09 -14.41
CA LEU A 63 8.26 -3.81 -14.87
C LEU A 63 9.43 -3.35 -14.00
N PHE A 64 9.40 -3.59 -12.69
CA PHE A 64 10.54 -3.39 -11.78
C PHE A 64 11.76 -4.21 -12.20
N ILE A 65 11.56 -5.50 -12.52
CA ILE A 65 12.63 -6.37 -13.05
C ILE A 65 13.15 -5.84 -14.40
N LYS A 66 12.27 -5.35 -15.27
CA LYS A 66 12.64 -4.75 -16.57
C LYS A 66 13.47 -3.46 -16.38
N GLU A 67 13.17 -2.62 -15.38
CA GLU A 67 14.00 -1.46 -15.05
C GLU A 67 15.40 -1.88 -14.60
N LEU A 68 15.51 -2.81 -13.64
CA LEU A 68 16.80 -3.28 -13.12
C LEU A 68 17.65 -3.90 -14.25
N TYR A 69 17.04 -4.69 -15.14
CA TYR A 69 17.70 -5.27 -16.30
C TYR A 69 18.15 -4.20 -17.31
N GLY A 70 17.34 -3.15 -17.52
CA GLY A 70 17.73 -1.99 -18.32
C GLY A 70 18.91 -1.22 -17.73
N GLN A 71 18.94 -1.02 -16.41
CA GLN A 71 20.05 -0.38 -15.70
C GLN A 71 21.35 -1.21 -15.76
N TRP A 72 21.23 -2.54 -15.78
CA TRP A 72 22.36 -3.46 -15.94
C TRP A 72 22.97 -3.38 -17.36
N ILE A 73 22.13 -3.46 -18.41
CA ILE A 73 22.59 -3.29 -19.80
C ILE A 73 23.25 -1.92 -20.01
N GLN A 74 22.69 -0.85 -19.44
CA GLN A 74 23.26 0.50 -19.55
C GLN A 74 24.65 0.64 -18.89
N ASN A 75 24.99 -0.22 -17.93
CA ASN A 75 26.33 -0.30 -17.34
C ASN A 75 27.30 -1.23 -18.09
N GLY A 76 26.90 -1.79 -19.24
CA GLY A 76 27.71 -2.72 -20.03
C GLY A 76 27.95 -4.04 -19.29
N ASP A 77 26.85 -4.65 -18.81
CA ASP A 77 26.77 -5.92 -18.07
C ASP A 77 27.56 -5.97 -16.74
N ARG A 78 28.08 -4.84 -16.27
CA ARG A 78 28.78 -4.71 -14.99
C ARG A 78 27.80 -4.76 -13.82
N PRO A 79 28.19 -5.32 -12.65
CA PRO A 79 27.32 -5.33 -11.47
C PRO A 79 27.00 -3.90 -11.02
N VAL A 80 25.71 -3.56 -11.01
CA VAL A 80 25.20 -2.24 -10.62
C VAL A 80 24.93 -2.21 -9.13
N LEU A 81 25.43 -1.19 -8.42
CA LEU A 81 25.04 -0.96 -7.04
C LEU A 81 23.63 -0.33 -7.01
N VAL A 82 22.66 -1.03 -6.44
CA VAL A 82 21.25 -0.60 -6.38
C VAL A 82 20.82 -0.46 -4.93
N GLU A 83 20.32 0.71 -4.52
CA GLU A 83 19.69 0.86 -3.20
C GLU A 83 18.33 0.16 -3.18
N MET A 84 18.33 -1.11 -2.79
CA MET A 84 17.12 -1.93 -2.67
C MET A 84 16.06 -1.32 -1.73
N LYS A 85 16.45 -0.53 -0.73
CA LYS A 85 15.53 0.16 0.19
C LYS A 85 14.64 1.16 -0.56
N GLU A 86 15.24 2.06 -1.32
CA GLU A 86 14.53 3.04 -2.16
C GLU A 86 13.71 2.34 -3.25
N LYS A 87 14.34 1.40 -3.98
CA LYS A 87 13.69 0.67 -5.07
C LYS A 87 12.49 -0.16 -4.59
N CYS A 88 12.57 -0.84 -3.45
CA CYS A 88 11.41 -1.53 -2.85
C CYS A 88 10.33 -0.57 -2.32
N TRP A 89 10.70 0.61 -1.82
CA TRP A 89 9.73 1.62 -1.41
C TRP A 89 8.92 2.15 -2.60
N PHE A 90 9.56 2.44 -3.74
CA PHE A 90 8.86 2.83 -4.97
C PHE A 90 7.94 1.72 -5.50
N LEU A 91 8.38 0.46 -5.48
CA LEU A 91 7.54 -0.67 -5.88
C LEU A 91 6.30 -0.79 -4.98
N ALA A 92 6.47 -0.71 -3.66
CA ALA A 92 5.36 -0.76 -2.70
C ALA A 92 4.39 0.42 -2.87
N ALA A 93 4.91 1.64 -3.10
CA ALA A 93 4.09 2.83 -3.33
C ALA A 93 3.29 2.75 -4.64
N ASN A 94 3.91 2.31 -5.74
CA ASN A 94 3.25 2.12 -7.02
C ASN A 94 2.15 1.06 -6.92
N VAL A 95 2.43 -0.09 -6.30
CA VAL A 95 1.41 -1.12 -6.02
C VAL A 95 0.24 -0.52 -5.24
N MET A 96 0.49 0.07 -4.07
CA MET A 96 -0.57 0.61 -3.20
C MET A 96 -1.50 1.62 -3.91
N VAL A 97 -0.99 2.40 -4.86
CA VAL A 97 -1.83 3.36 -5.60
C VAL A 97 -2.46 2.78 -6.86
N SER A 98 -1.76 1.93 -7.61
CA SER A 98 -2.37 1.14 -8.70
C SER A 98 -3.54 0.30 -8.18
N GLU A 99 -3.42 -0.23 -6.96
CA GLU A 99 -4.46 -0.96 -6.23
C GLU A 99 -5.63 -0.05 -5.76
N VAL A 100 -5.36 1.11 -5.12
CA VAL A 100 -6.41 1.98 -4.54
C VAL A 100 -7.09 2.91 -5.56
N ALA A 101 -6.35 3.43 -6.53
CA ALA A 101 -6.84 4.42 -7.51
C ALA A 101 -7.17 3.84 -8.88
N GLY A 102 -6.86 2.55 -9.12
CA GLY A 102 -6.96 1.91 -10.44
C GLY A 102 -6.05 2.53 -11.51
N LYS A 103 -5.04 3.31 -11.09
CA LYS A 103 -4.15 4.11 -11.94
C LYS A 103 -2.75 4.20 -11.30
N ARG A 104 -1.71 4.12 -12.13
CA ARG A 104 -0.31 4.32 -11.71
C ARG A 104 -0.01 5.77 -11.36
N TYR A 105 0.91 5.97 -10.40
CA TYR A 105 1.54 7.28 -10.16
C TYR A 105 2.72 7.55 -11.10
N PHE A 106 3.52 6.54 -11.42
CA PHE A 106 4.71 6.65 -12.28
C PHE A 106 4.79 5.49 -13.28
N GLY A 107 5.48 5.75 -14.40
CA GLY A 107 5.56 4.86 -15.56
C GLY A 107 4.56 5.26 -16.65
N THR A 108 5.04 5.43 -17.88
CA THR A 108 4.19 5.75 -19.03
C THR A 108 3.28 4.57 -19.38
N VAL A 109 1.99 4.85 -19.60
CA VAL A 109 1.08 3.89 -20.23
C VAL A 109 1.39 3.87 -21.72
N THR A 110 2.29 2.97 -22.13
CA THR A 110 2.44 2.58 -23.53
C THR A 110 1.24 1.73 -23.91
N ASN A 111 0.36 2.27 -24.73
CA ASN A 111 -0.63 1.49 -25.50
C ASN A 111 0.08 0.56 -26.50
#